data_AF-A0A8S2ENM9-F1
#
_entry.id   AF-A0A8S2ENM9-F1
#
_cell.length_a   1.000
_cell.length_b   1.000
_cell.length_c   1.000
_cell.angle_alpha   90.00
_cell.angle_beta   90.00
_cell.angle_gamma   90.00
#
_symmetry.space_group_name_H-M   'P 1'
#
loop_
_entity.id
_entity.type
_entity.pdbx_description
1 polymer ?
#
loop_
_entity_poly.entity_id
_entity_poly.type
_entity_poly.pdbx_seq_one_letter_code
_entity_poly.pdbx_strand_id
1 'polypeptide(L)'
;MLIVYEAQVSNLLPAPLESIKNQFQTAMKSLTDISTIHYTLCGIKELGIQPSENLCNDIKKNIDKANIESIYHASEAAKTLNNCQLPIDEFRPTVKTTLQADKTTLADLFYAVTSSRNLQIPMDEEQIEKRLTTLTKSDDSVLGQAYVLMIASQLNTAVSKYHSDSIHDLIQQADEVDGKSLQYEGGIGTTALIFSAMYQLADKAGAPLKIDEQHLSKFAYYFSTKRHVATVRSAYYLTKAYKLLSDPRHAVPVVVSRISPAWISPDSPSVLVSITNLMGYPIGEMSVVAESAKRKEDGVIVISKQKLVPKASDFSVYELPFYNTKIPRGLYTIHLTLNPVRNEAKLIGLNDHTIEVKVTSEAVIENAEVNLVDRDHSGQVKTNKLSYPTTLTDKMEIDYHQKVIVKFQIKDKQTNEYIRTQQCFLRFTNKQSQKEIVYLAEVGANSQYKAEV
;
A
#
# COMPACT_ATOMS: atom_id res chain seq x y z
N MET A 1 9.91 4.37 30.69
CA MET A 1 10.96 4.17 29.68
C MET A 1 10.32 4.44 28.33
N LEU A 2 10.51 5.65 27.79
CA LEU A 2 10.02 6.03 26.47
C LEU A 2 10.86 5.26 25.45
N ILE A 3 10.26 4.24 24.84
CA ILE A 3 10.86 3.57 23.69
C ILE A 3 10.80 4.58 22.55
N VAL A 4 11.95 5.19 22.25
CA VAL A 4 12.16 5.93 21.01
C VAL A 4 12.02 4.89 19.90
N TYR A 5 10.89 4.89 19.21
CA TYR A 5 10.76 4.18 17.96
C TYR A 5 11.69 4.87 16.96
N GLU A 6 12.87 4.31 16.74
CA GLU A 6 13.55 4.53 15.46
C GLU A 6 12.53 4.19 14.37
N ALA A 7 12.26 5.16 13.50
CA ALA A 7 11.31 5.03 12.43
C ALA A 7 11.79 3.92 11.48
N GLN A 8 11.35 2.69 11.73
CA GLN A 8 11.50 1.59 10.77
C GLN A 8 10.89 2.08 9.46
N VAL A 9 11.69 2.02 8.39
CA VAL A 9 11.20 2.19 7.02
C VAL A 9 10.22 1.03 6.79
N SER A 10 8.94 1.32 7.00
CA SER A 10 7.87 0.36 6.77
C SER A 10 7.87 -0.03 5.30
N ASN A 11 7.76 -1.34 5.02
CA ASN A 11 7.74 -1.86 3.66
C ASN A 11 6.79 -1.05 2.78
N LEU A 12 7.22 -0.83 1.53
CA LEU A 12 6.33 -0.35 0.49
C LEU A 12 5.13 -1.28 0.35
N LEU A 13 3.97 -0.69 0.09
CA LEU A 13 2.75 -1.43 -0.24
C LEU A 13 2.59 -1.52 -1.76
N PRO A 14 2.06 -2.62 -2.30
CA PRO A 14 1.75 -2.71 -3.72
C PRO A 14 0.66 -1.68 -4.06
N ALA A 15 0.72 -1.08 -5.24
CA ALA A 15 -0.25 -0.09 -5.68
C ALA A 15 -1.69 -0.67 -5.61
N PRO A 16 -2.70 0.10 -5.17
CA PRO A 16 -4.09 -0.34 -5.11
C PRO A 16 -4.75 -0.35 -6.51
N LEU A 17 -4.15 -1.03 -7.48
CA LEU A 17 -4.53 -0.94 -8.90
C LEU A 17 -6.00 -1.29 -9.15
N GLU A 18 -6.53 -2.32 -8.50
CA GLU A 18 -7.95 -2.68 -8.64
C GLU A 18 -8.88 -1.59 -8.07
N SER A 19 -8.53 -0.95 -6.96
CA SER A 19 -9.33 0.17 -6.43
C SER A 19 -9.32 1.37 -7.37
N ILE A 20 -8.15 1.70 -7.93
CA ILE A 20 -7.98 2.81 -8.88
C ILE A 20 -8.74 2.51 -10.18
N LYS A 21 -8.61 1.28 -10.69
CA LYS A 21 -9.35 0.81 -11.87
C LYS A 21 -10.86 0.92 -11.66
N ASN A 22 -11.37 0.47 -10.52
CA ASN A 22 -12.79 0.57 -10.17
C ASN A 22 -13.26 2.04 -10.08
N GLN A 23 -12.41 2.94 -9.59
CA GLN A 23 -12.72 4.37 -9.57
C GLN A 23 -12.89 4.93 -10.99
N PHE A 24 -11.96 4.63 -11.90
CA PHE A 24 -12.09 5.07 -13.29
C PHE A 24 -13.29 4.44 -14.00
N GLN A 25 -13.52 3.13 -13.82
CA GLN A 25 -14.69 2.44 -14.38
C GLN A 25 -16.01 3.00 -13.84
N THR A 26 -16.03 3.49 -12.61
CA THR A 26 -17.19 4.16 -12.03
C THR A 26 -17.38 5.54 -12.67
N ALA A 27 -16.32 6.32 -12.83
CA ALA A 27 -16.37 7.61 -13.52
C ALA A 27 -16.82 7.48 -14.99
N MET A 28 -16.43 6.41 -15.70
CA MET A 28 -16.90 6.14 -17.06
C MET A 28 -18.42 6.01 -17.19
N LYS A 29 -19.13 5.64 -16.12
CA LYS A 29 -20.61 5.52 -16.15
C LYS A 29 -21.30 6.88 -16.15
N SER A 30 -20.61 7.94 -15.74
CA SER A 30 -21.17 9.29 -15.64
C SER A 30 -20.09 10.32 -16.00
N LEU A 31 -19.90 10.50 -17.30
CA LEU A 31 -18.96 11.49 -17.84
C LEU A 31 -19.67 12.84 -17.99
N THR A 32 -19.56 13.67 -16.94
CA THR A 32 -20.31 14.93 -16.81
C THR A 32 -19.58 16.16 -17.32
N ASP A 33 -18.25 16.13 -17.39
CA ASP A 33 -17.42 17.26 -17.78
C ASP A 33 -16.12 16.80 -18.46
N ILE A 34 -15.50 17.70 -19.22
CA ILE A 34 -14.34 17.38 -20.06
C ILE A 34 -13.09 16.98 -19.26
N SER A 35 -12.94 17.51 -18.04
CA SER A 35 -11.79 17.21 -17.17
C SER A 35 -11.90 15.80 -16.60
N THR A 36 -13.09 15.41 -16.13
CA THR A 36 -13.40 14.04 -15.71
C THR A 36 -13.22 13.06 -16.88
N ILE A 37 -13.66 13.42 -18.09
CA ILE A 37 -13.43 12.61 -19.31
C ILE A 37 -11.94 12.39 -19.54
N HIS A 38 -11.14 13.47 -19.60
CA HIS A 38 -9.69 13.40 -19.78
C HIS A 38 -9.05 12.45 -18.77
N TYR A 39 -9.16 12.75 -17.47
CA TYR A 39 -8.42 12.00 -16.46
C TYR A 39 -8.86 10.54 -16.37
N THR A 40 -10.14 10.25 -16.63
CA THR A 40 -10.65 8.87 -16.66
C THR A 40 -10.08 8.08 -17.85
N LEU A 41 -10.13 8.66 -19.06
CA LEU A 41 -9.62 8.02 -20.27
C LEU A 41 -8.12 7.79 -20.20
N CYS A 42 -7.36 8.81 -19.82
CA CYS A 42 -5.92 8.70 -19.67
C CYS A 42 -5.56 7.71 -18.56
N GLY A 43 -6.22 7.77 -17.40
CA GLY A 43 -5.98 6.83 -16.29
C GLY A 43 -6.18 5.36 -16.67
N ILE A 44 -7.25 5.05 -17.40
CA ILE A 44 -7.53 3.68 -17.87
C ILE A 44 -6.47 3.23 -18.89
N LYS A 45 -6.05 4.11 -19.81
CA LYS A 45 -4.96 3.82 -20.73
C LYS A 45 -3.64 3.59 -20.02
N GLU A 46 -3.35 4.34 -18.95
CA GLU A 46 -2.15 4.12 -18.13
C GLU A 46 -2.14 2.71 -17.54
N LEU A 47 -3.30 2.19 -17.13
CA LEU A 47 -3.48 0.81 -16.64
C LEU A 47 -3.49 -0.26 -17.75
N GLY A 48 -3.20 0.11 -19.00
CA GLY A 48 -3.14 -0.82 -20.13
C GLY A 48 -4.50 -1.25 -20.68
N ILE A 49 -5.59 -0.62 -20.24
CA ILE A 49 -6.94 -0.91 -20.71
C ILE A 49 -7.23 0.04 -21.88
N GLN A 50 -7.69 -0.49 -23.01
CA GLN A 50 -8.06 0.33 -24.16
C GLN A 50 -9.45 0.95 -23.95
N PRO A 51 -9.57 2.30 -23.94
CA PRO A 51 -10.88 2.93 -23.83
C PRO A 51 -11.72 2.74 -25.09
N SER A 52 -13.05 2.78 -24.94
CA SER A 52 -13.98 2.64 -26.06
C SER A 52 -13.95 3.87 -26.99
N GLU A 53 -13.93 3.65 -28.30
CA GLU A 53 -13.84 4.73 -29.30
C GLU A 53 -15.09 5.62 -29.35
N ASN A 54 -16.25 5.10 -28.92
CA ASN A 54 -17.52 5.84 -28.90
C ASN A 54 -17.50 7.09 -27.99
N LEU A 55 -16.52 7.19 -27.08
CA LEU A 55 -16.34 8.29 -26.14
C LEU A 55 -15.87 9.59 -26.82
N CYS A 56 -15.49 9.56 -28.09
CA CYS A 56 -15.14 10.77 -28.83
C CYS A 56 -16.32 11.75 -28.96
N ASN A 57 -17.56 11.24 -29.04
CA ASN A 57 -18.75 12.10 -29.09
C ASN A 57 -18.96 12.82 -27.74
N ASP A 58 -18.66 12.16 -26.62
CA ASP A 58 -18.73 12.78 -25.30
C ASP A 58 -17.69 13.89 -25.13
N ILE A 59 -16.48 13.69 -25.66
CA ILE A 59 -15.45 14.75 -25.72
C ILE A 59 -15.98 15.96 -26.49
N LYS A 60 -16.52 15.76 -27.70
CA LYS A 60 -17.04 16.83 -28.56
C LYS A 60 -18.23 17.57 -27.95
N LYS A 61 -19.05 16.89 -27.16
CA LYS A 61 -20.24 17.46 -26.52
C LYS A 61 -19.90 18.36 -25.33
N ASN A 62 -18.84 18.04 -24.59
CA ASN A 62 -18.51 18.70 -23.32
C ASN A 62 -17.41 19.77 -23.43
N ILE A 63 -16.86 19.98 -24.63
CA ILE A 63 -15.80 20.98 -24.84
C ILE A 63 -16.38 22.40 -24.95
N ASP A 64 -15.77 23.34 -24.21
CA ASP A 64 -15.92 24.78 -24.39
C ASP A 64 -14.76 25.29 -25.25
N LYS A 65 -15.07 25.68 -26.49
CA LYS A 65 -14.08 26.10 -27.49
C LYS A 65 -13.45 27.47 -27.20
N ALA A 66 -14.04 28.25 -26.28
CA ALA A 66 -13.51 29.55 -25.86
C ALA A 66 -12.61 29.44 -24.62
N ASN A 67 -12.56 28.28 -23.97
CA ASN A 67 -11.81 28.07 -22.74
C ASN A 67 -10.57 27.20 -23.00
N ILE A 68 -9.37 27.73 -22.72
CA ILE A 68 -8.11 27.04 -23.01
C ILE A 68 -7.91 25.75 -22.18
N GLU A 69 -8.36 25.73 -20.93
CA GLU A 69 -8.33 24.53 -20.08
C GLU A 69 -9.23 23.44 -20.64
N SER A 70 -10.44 23.80 -21.09
CA SER A 70 -11.38 22.87 -21.73
C SER A 70 -10.80 22.26 -23.01
N ILE A 71 -10.15 23.08 -23.86
CA ILE A 71 -9.44 22.61 -25.06
C ILE A 71 -8.30 21.67 -24.70
N TYR A 72 -7.53 21.99 -23.66
CA TYR A 72 -6.46 21.13 -23.15
C TYR A 72 -6.98 19.75 -22.77
N HIS A 73 -8.01 19.69 -21.92
CA HIS A 73 -8.62 18.43 -21.50
C HIS A 73 -9.15 17.63 -22.69
N ALA A 74 -9.84 18.29 -23.63
CA ALA A 74 -10.33 17.63 -24.83
C ALA A 74 -9.20 17.07 -25.70
N SER A 75 -8.09 17.80 -25.85
CA SER A 75 -6.94 17.36 -26.67
C SER A 75 -6.24 16.14 -26.09
N GLU A 76 -6.03 16.09 -24.76
CA GLU A 76 -5.44 14.94 -24.07
C GLU A 76 -6.37 13.72 -24.13
N ALA A 77 -7.67 13.93 -23.88
CA ALA A 77 -8.70 12.91 -24.00
C ALA A 77 -8.73 12.31 -25.42
N ALA A 78 -8.76 13.15 -26.45
CA ALA A 78 -8.85 12.69 -27.84
C ALA A 78 -7.60 11.92 -28.29
N LYS A 79 -6.40 12.36 -27.87
CA LYS A 79 -5.13 11.67 -28.15
C LYS A 79 -5.04 10.27 -27.54
N THR A 80 -5.86 9.99 -26.53
CA THR A 80 -5.96 8.67 -25.91
C THR A 80 -6.67 7.67 -26.85
N LEU A 81 -7.58 8.15 -27.69
CA LEU A 81 -8.39 7.38 -28.64
C LEU A 81 -7.74 7.34 -30.03
N ASN A 82 -7.87 6.21 -30.75
CA ASN A 82 -7.19 6.06 -32.06
C ASN A 82 -7.77 6.94 -33.16
N ASN A 83 -9.08 7.21 -33.14
CA ASN A 83 -9.80 7.83 -34.27
C ASN A 83 -10.62 9.08 -33.86
N CYS A 84 -10.25 9.77 -32.77
CA CYS A 84 -11.02 10.93 -32.32
C CYS A 84 -10.54 12.24 -32.97
N GLN A 85 -11.23 12.65 -34.04
CA GLN A 85 -10.96 13.92 -34.72
C GLN A 85 -11.68 15.08 -34.05
N LEU A 86 -10.93 16.07 -33.59
CA LEU A 86 -11.47 17.31 -33.04
C LEU A 86 -11.50 18.44 -34.09
N PRO A 87 -12.41 19.44 -33.97
CA PRO A 87 -12.47 20.58 -34.88
C PRO A 87 -11.34 21.59 -34.62
N ILE A 88 -10.12 21.25 -35.06
CA ILE A 88 -8.87 22.00 -34.78
C ILE A 88 -9.00 23.50 -35.14
N ASP A 89 -9.66 23.82 -36.25
CA ASP A 89 -9.78 25.20 -36.73
C ASP A 89 -10.62 26.09 -35.82
N GLU A 90 -11.55 25.51 -35.06
CA GLU A 90 -12.33 26.25 -34.08
C GLU A 90 -11.54 26.56 -32.81
N PHE A 91 -10.48 25.79 -32.51
CA PHE A 91 -9.66 25.95 -31.31
C PHE A 91 -8.45 26.84 -31.55
N ARG A 92 -7.97 26.87 -32.79
CA ARG A 92 -6.76 27.58 -33.21
C ARG A 92 -6.72 29.05 -32.75
N PRO A 93 -7.81 29.84 -32.83
CA PRO A 93 -7.79 31.23 -32.35
C PRO A 93 -7.53 31.34 -30.85
N THR A 94 -8.25 30.57 -30.03
CA THR A 94 -8.12 30.56 -28.56
C THR A 94 -6.72 30.14 -28.14
N VAL A 95 -6.19 29.07 -28.75
CA VAL A 95 -4.84 28.55 -28.47
C VAL A 95 -3.77 29.58 -28.84
N LYS A 96 -3.80 30.14 -30.06
CA LYS A 96 -2.81 31.14 -30.50
C LYS A 96 -2.86 32.42 -29.65
N THR A 97 -4.06 32.89 -29.32
CA THR A 97 -4.24 34.08 -28.48
C THR A 97 -3.62 33.84 -27.10
N THR A 98 -3.84 32.67 -26.50
CA THR A 98 -3.26 32.35 -25.19
C THR A 98 -1.74 32.19 -25.23
N LEU A 99 -1.19 31.64 -26.33
CA LEU A 99 0.27 31.56 -26.53
C LEU A 99 0.94 32.93 -26.67
N GLN A 100 0.21 33.96 -27.07
CA GLN A 100 0.75 35.29 -27.37
C GLN A 100 0.37 36.37 -26.34
N ALA A 101 -0.65 36.13 -25.51
CA ALA A 101 -1.15 37.14 -24.59
C ALA A 101 -0.17 37.48 -23.46
N ASP A 102 0.03 38.76 -23.16
CA ASP A 102 0.97 39.18 -22.10
C ASP A 102 0.46 38.87 -20.68
N LYS A 103 -0.85 38.66 -20.51
CA LYS A 103 -1.52 38.46 -19.21
C LYS A 103 -2.07 37.04 -19.02
N THR A 104 -1.27 36.00 -19.24
CA THR A 104 -1.68 34.62 -18.92
C THR A 104 -0.98 34.10 -17.68
N THR A 105 -1.59 33.10 -17.04
CA THR A 105 -0.94 32.35 -15.95
C THR A 105 -0.01 31.26 -16.49
N LEU A 106 0.79 30.63 -15.61
CA LEU A 106 1.56 29.42 -15.96
C LEU A 106 0.65 28.26 -16.37
N ALA A 107 -0.52 28.12 -15.72
CA ALA A 107 -1.51 27.11 -16.07
C ALA A 107 -2.07 27.32 -17.48
N ASP A 108 -2.46 28.56 -17.83
CA ASP A 108 -2.95 28.89 -19.17
C ASP A 108 -1.90 28.60 -20.26
N LEU A 109 -0.64 28.97 -19.99
CA LEU A 109 0.47 28.69 -20.90
C LEU A 109 0.67 27.18 -21.07
N PHE A 110 0.64 26.43 -19.98
CA PHE A 110 0.72 24.97 -20.01
C PHE A 110 -0.42 24.34 -20.83
N TYR A 111 -1.65 24.78 -20.61
CA TYR A 111 -2.81 24.31 -21.36
C TYR A 111 -2.67 24.63 -22.85
N ALA A 112 -2.20 25.83 -23.20
CA ALA A 112 -2.00 26.23 -24.59
C ALA A 112 -0.87 25.48 -25.31
N VAL A 113 0.28 25.29 -24.64
CA VAL A 113 1.42 24.54 -25.19
C VAL A 113 1.04 23.08 -25.42
N THR A 114 0.40 22.46 -24.42
CA THR A 114 0.01 21.04 -24.52
C THR A 114 -1.06 20.83 -25.58
N SER A 115 -2.08 21.71 -25.63
CA SER A 115 -3.09 21.70 -26.69
C SER A 115 -2.44 21.84 -28.07
N SER A 116 -1.50 22.77 -28.23
CA SER A 116 -0.82 22.99 -29.51
C SER A 116 -0.01 21.77 -29.94
N ARG A 117 0.71 21.13 -29.01
CA ARG A 117 1.49 19.92 -29.28
C ARG A 117 0.59 18.74 -29.67
N ASN A 118 -0.56 18.58 -29.01
CA ASN A 118 -1.53 17.52 -29.31
C ASN A 118 -2.29 17.73 -30.62
N LEU A 119 -2.67 18.97 -30.91
CA LEU A 119 -3.44 19.35 -32.10
C LEU A 119 -2.55 19.70 -33.31
N GLN A 120 -1.23 19.59 -33.16
CA GLN A 120 -0.25 19.94 -34.20
C GLN A 120 -0.39 21.39 -34.69
N ILE A 121 -0.72 22.31 -33.78
CA ILE A 121 -0.75 23.74 -34.06
C ILE A 121 0.69 24.27 -33.95
N PRO A 122 1.23 24.98 -34.96
CA PRO A 122 2.58 25.53 -34.91
C PRO A 122 2.78 26.47 -33.71
N MET A 123 3.94 26.36 -33.07
CA MET A 123 4.34 27.15 -31.91
C MET A 123 5.66 27.86 -32.18
N ASP A 124 5.77 29.10 -31.71
CA ASP A 124 7.03 29.81 -31.60
C ASP A 124 7.67 29.44 -30.25
N GLU A 125 8.58 28.45 -30.27
CA GLU A 125 9.21 27.95 -29.04
C GLU A 125 10.09 29.01 -28.35
N GLU A 126 10.69 29.93 -29.10
CA GLU A 126 11.53 31.01 -28.53
C GLU A 126 10.65 32.05 -27.80
N GLN A 127 9.50 32.40 -28.38
CA GLN A 127 8.52 33.26 -27.71
C GLN A 127 7.97 32.59 -26.45
N ILE A 128 7.66 31.30 -26.50
CA ILE A 128 7.16 30.54 -25.34
C ILE A 128 8.21 30.51 -24.23
N GLU A 129 9.49 30.27 -24.56
CA GLU A 129 10.58 30.26 -23.57
C GLU A 129 10.75 31.62 -22.88
N LYS A 130 10.69 32.72 -23.63
CA LYS A 130 10.72 34.10 -23.08
C LYS A 130 9.56 34.35 -22.12
N ARG A 131 8.36 33.89 -22.47
CA ARG A 131 7.17 34.01 -21.62
C ARG A 131 7.28 33.14 -20.37
N LEU A 132 7.74 31.91 -20.51
CA LEU A 132 7.96 30.99 -19.40
C LEU A 132 8.94 31.57 -18.37
N THR A 133 10.05 32.14 -18.84
CA THR A 133 11.05 32.81 -18.00
C THR A 133 10.47 34.02 -17.28
N THR A 134 9.54 34.74 -17.91
CA THR A 134 8.87 35.91 -17.30
C THR A 134 7.90 35.47 -16.21
N LEU A 135 7.06 34.46 -16.49
CA LEU A 135 6.04 33.97 -15.56
C LEU A 135 6.63 33.31 -14.32
N THR A 136 7.75 32.60 -14.48
CA THR A 136 8.47 31.96 -13.35
C THR A 136 9.00 32.97 -12.33
N LYS A 137 9.17 34.25 -12.71
CA LYS A 137 9.57 35.31 -11.76
C LYS A 137 8.41 35.80 -10.88
N SER A 138 7.17 35.59 -11.34
CA SER A 138 5.96 36.06 -10.66
C SER A 138 5.20 34.95 -9.92
N ASP A 139 5.43 33.69 -10.28
CA ASP A 139 4.82 32.52 -9.67
C ASP A 139 5.90 31.48 -9.41
N ASP A 140 6.37 31.44 -8.17
CA ASP A 140 7.34 30.48 -7.64
C ASP A 140 6.67 29.33 -6.88
N SER A 141 5.34 29.25 -6.93
CA SER A 141 4.58 28.20 -6.25
C SER A 141 4.98 26.81 -6.77
N VAL A 142 4.91 25.82 -5.90
CA VAL A 142 5.25 24.43 -6.22
C VAL A 142 4.42 23.90 -7.41
N LEU A 143 3.14 24.27 -7.50
CA LEU A 143 2.30 23.92 -8.65
C LEU A 143 2.70 24.68 -9.92
N GLY A 144 3.07 25.96 -9.81
CA GLY A 144 3.65 26.76 -10.88
C GLY A 144 4.90 26.11 -11.45
N GLN A 145 5.84 25.70 -10.59
CA GLN A 145 7.05 24.97 -10.99
C GLN A 145 6.72 23.65 -11.69
N ALA A 146 5.68 22.92 -11.28
CA ALA A 146 5.20 21.74 -12.01
C ALA A 146 4.83 22.08 -13.46
N TYR A 147 4.08 23.16 -13.67
CA TYR A 147 3.73 23.63 -15.02
C TYR A 147 4.97 24.03 -15.82
N VAL A 148 5.97 24.65 -15.19
CA VAL A 148 7.25 24.96 -15.85
C VAL A 148 7.93 23.69 -16.39
N LEU A 149 8.07 22.65 -15.55
CA LEU A 149 8.67 21.39 -15.98
C LEU A 149 7.88 20.75 -17.14
N MET A 150 6.54 20.76 -17.05
CA MET A 150 5.67 20.17 -18.08
C MET A 150 5.73 20.94 -19.41
N ILE A 151 5.78 22.28 -19.38
CA ILE A 151 5.97 23.11 -20.58
C ILE A 151 7.35 22.83 -21.18
N ALA A 152 8.41 22.91 -20.38
CA ALA A 152 9.78 22.72 -20.84
C ALA A 152 10.02 21.31 -21.43
N SER A 153 9.34 20.28 -20.92
CA SER A 153 9.39 18.91 -21.47
C SER A 153 8.74 18.79 -22.86
N GLN A 154 7.98 19.80 -23.26
CA GLN A 154 7.29 19.87 -24.53
C GLN A 154 7.90 20.88 -25.48
N LEU A 155 9.09 21.42 -25.20
CA LEU A 155 9.82 22.32 -26.12
C LEU A 155 11.05 21.58 -26.67
N ASN A 156 11.96 22.29 -27.33
CA ASN A 156 13.22 21.73 -27.79
C ASN A 156 14.14 21.30 -26.63
N THR A 157 15.11 20.44 -26.94
CA THR A 157 16.01 19.83 -25.97
C THR A 157 16.88 20.85 -25.23
N ALA A 158 17.20 22.01 -25.82
CA ALA A 158 18.00 23.03 -25.14
C ALA A 158 17.22 23.64 -23.97
N VAL A 159 15.94 23.98 -24.19
CA VAL A 159 15.03 24.47 -23.14
C VAL A 159 14.82 23.41 -22.06
N SER A 160 14.61 22.16 -22.46
CA SER A 160 14.42 21.07 -21.50
C SER A 160 15.64 20.85 -20.60
N LYS A 161 16.86 20.96 -21.16
CA LYS A 161 18.11 20.89 -20.39
C LYS A 161 18.27 22.06 -19.43
N TYR A 162 17.99 23.28 -19.88
CA TYR A 162 18.06 24.47 -19.04
C TYR A 162 17.17 24.35 -17.79
N HIS A 163 15.94 23.88 -17.96
CA HIS A 163 15.02 23.70 -16.83
C HIS A 163 15.27 22.42 -16.03
N SER A 164 16.08 21.46 -16.51
CA SER A 164 16.33 20.22 -15.78
C SER A 164 17.11 20.43 -14.47
N ASP A 165 17.84 21.54 -14.36
CA ASP A 165 18.58 21.88 -13.15
C ASP A 165 17.66 22.24 -11.97
N SER A 166 16.45 22.78 -12.23
CA SER A 166 15.49 23.14 -11.16
C SER A 166 14.81 21.93 -10.52
N ILE A 167 14.98 20.72 -11.08
CA ILE A 167 14.49 19.48 -10.48
C ILE A 167 15.13 19.24 -9.11
N HIS A 168 16.42 19.55 -8.97
CA HIS A 168 17.13 19.36 -7.70
C HIS A 168 16.49 20.21 -6.59
N ASP A 169 16.23 21.48 -6.88
CA ASP A 169 15.60 22.40 -5.94
C ASP A 169 14.20 21.94 -5.55
N LEU A 170 13.42 21.42 -6.51
CA LEU A 170 12.10 20.85 -6.23
C LEU A 170 12.17 19.67 -5.26
N ILE A 171 13.10 18.73 -5.48
CA ILE A 171 13.29 17.60 -4.56
C ILE A 171 13.61 18.09 -3.14
N GLN A 172 14.42 19.14 -3.01
CA GLN A 172 14.76 19.73 -1.71
C GLN A 172 13.60 20.51 -1.06
N GLN A 173 12.66 21.04 -1.86
CA GLN A 173 11.47 21.73 -1.38
C GLN A 173 10.36 20.77 -0.90
N ALA A 174 10.48 19.46 -1.16
CA ALA A 174 9.48 18.50 -0.72
C ALA A 174 9.46 18.38 0.81
N ASP A 175 8.26 18.41 1.40
CA ASP A 175 8.04 18.26 2.82
C ASP A 175 8.32 16.82 3.26
N GLU A 176 9.22 16.67 4.23
CA GLU A 176 9.47 15.40 4.90
C GLU A 176 8.50 15.19 6.05
N VAL A 177 7.77 14.07 6.01
CA VAL A 177 6.81 13.68 7.06
C VAL A 177 7.31 12.44 7.79
N ASP A 178 7.47 12.56 9.11
CA ASP A 178 7.87 11.50 10.05
C ASP A 178 9.16 10.75 9.68
N GLY A 179 10.05 11.36 8.88
CA GLY A 179 11.24 10.70 8.37
C GLY A 179 11.02 9.67 7.26
N LYS A 180 9.76 9.45 6.84
CA LYS A 180 9.36 8.31 6.01
C LYS A 180 8.87 8.66 4.61
N SER A 181 8.26 9.83 4.43
CA SER A 181 7.67 10.24 3.16
C SER A 181 8.09 11.64 2.76
N LEU A 182 8.17 11.85 1.45
CA LEU A 182 8.25 13.16 0.82
C LEU A 182 6.94 13.46 0.11
N GLN A 183 6.43 14.67 0.31
CA GLN A 183 5.23 15.15 -0.34
C GLN A 183 5.35 16.65 -0.62
N TYR A 184 4.44 17.18 -1.41
CA TYR A 184 4.30 18.63 -1.57
C TYR A 184 2.95 19.09 -1.00
N GLU A 185 2.87 20.37 -0.68
CA GLU A 185 1.60 21.04 -0.43
C GLU A 185 0.61 20.81 -1.59
N GLY A 186 -0.67 20.60 -1.28
CA GLY A 186 -1.69 20.17 -2.25
C GLY A 186 -1.89 18.65 -2.35
N GLY A 187 -1.12 17.86 -1.58
CA GLY A 187 -1.39 16.46 -1.33
C GLY A 187 -1.04 15.54 -2.50
N ILE A 188 -1.68 14.35 -2.54
CA ILE A 188 -1.27 13.24 -3.41
C ILE A 188 -1.31 13.57 -4.90
N GLY A 189 -2.34 14.30 -5.36
CA GLY A 189 -2.49 14.68 -6.76
C GLY A 189 -1.38 15.62 -7.22
N THR A 190 -1.08 16.65 -6.43
CA THR A 190 0.00 17.62 -6.72
C THR A 190 1.36 16.94 -6.64
N THR A 191 1.59 16.12 -5.61
CA THR A 191 2.86 15.40 -5.46
C THR A 191 3.14 14.48 -6.63
N ALA A 192 2.15 13.68 -7.06
CA ALA A 192 2.30 12.75 -8.17
C ALA A 192 2.42 13.48 -9.53
N LEU A 193 1.78 14.64 -9.69
CA LEU A 193 1.93 15.51 -10.86
C LEU A 193 3.38 16.01 -11.00
N ILE A 194 3.93 16.61 -9.95
CA ILE A 194 5.29 17.15 -9.95
C ILE A 194 6.30 16.02 -10.17
N PHE A 195 6.13 14.91 -9.46
CA PHE A 195 6.93 13.70 -9.66
C PHE A 195 6.93 13.25 -11.13
N SER A 196 5.75 13.19 -11.75
CA SER A 196 5.64 12.84 -13.18
C SER A 196 6.31 13.87 -14.10
N ALA A 197 6.19 15.16 -13.78
CA ALA A 197 6.77 16.25 -14.55
C ALA A 197 8.31 16.25 -14.51
N MET A 198 8.91 15.93 -13.35
CA MET A 198 10.36 15.75 -13.20
C MET A 198 10.90 14.66 -14.14
N TYR A 199 10.25 13.49 -14.16
CA TYR A 199 10.63 12.40 -15.06
C TYR A 199 10.46 12.78 -16.53
N GLN A 200 9.32 13.39 -16.88
CA GLN A 200 9.04 13.80 -18.25
C GLN A 200 10.08 14.80 -18.78
N LEU A 201 10.49 15.76 -17.95
CA LEU A 201 11.52 16.73 -18.30
C LEU A 201 12.90 16.07 -18.44
N ALA A 202 13.28 15.21 -17.49
CA ALA A 202 14.55 14.49 -17.51
C ALA A 202 14.70 13.63 -18.79
N ASP A 203 13.66 12.85 -19.12
CA ASP A 203 13.59 12.06 -20.34
C ASP A 203 13.77 12.93 -21.59
N LYS A 204 13.07 14.08 -21.64
CA LYS A 204 13.18 15.02 -22.76
C LYS A 204 14.56 15.66 -22.88
N ALA A 205 15.18 15.99 -21.74
CA ALA A 205 16.54 16.53 -21.68
C ALA A 205 17.60 15.49 -22.10
N GLY A 206 17.24 14.20 -22.15
CA GLY A 206 18.14 13.10 -22.49
C GLY A 206 19.10 12.76 -21.36
N ALA A 207 18.72 13.01 -20.11
CA ALA A 207 19.52 12.73 -18.93
C ALA A 207 18.68 11.96 -17.88
N PRO A 208 19.28 11.03 -17.12
CA PRO A 208 18.56 10.36 -16.05
C PRO A 208 18.15 11.38 -14.98
N LEU A 209 16.98 11.17 -14.38
CA LEU A 209 16.53 11.95 -13.23
C LEU A 209 17.55 11.83 -12.10
N LYS A 210 18.11 12.97 -11.66
CA LYS A 210 19.06 13.04 -10.55
C LYS A 210 18.33 13.09 -9.22
N ILE A 211 17.78 11.95 -8.81
CA ILE A 211 17.19 11.72 -7.48
C ILE A 211 17.97 10.58 -6.81
N ASP A 212 18.38 10.77 -5.56
CA ASP A 212 19.02 9.69 -4.81
C ASP A 212 18.00 8.66 -4.30
N GLU A 213 18.51 7.50 -3.88
CA GLU A 213 17.70 6.37 -3.42
C GLU A 213 16.83 6.72 -2.19
N GLN A 214 17.31 7.58 -1.30
CA GLN A 214 16.58 7.92 -0.08
C GLN A 214 15.35 8.78 -0.41
N HIS A 215 15.52 9.84 -1.20
CA HIS A 215 14.40 10.68 -1.64
C HIS A 215 13.41 9.87 -2.49
N LEU A 216 13.92 9.03 -3.41
CA LEU A 216 13.06 8.19 -4.24
C LEU A 216 12.24 7.19 -3.41
N SER A 217 12.86 6.57 -2.40
CA SER A 217 12.18 5.66 -1.48
C SER A 217 11.11 6.37 -0.65
N LYS A 218 11.36 7.61 -0.21
CA LYS A 218 10.37 8.42 0.52
C LYS A 218 9.17 8.81 -0.35
N PHE A 219 9.38 9.17 -1.64
CA PHE A 219 8.26 9.36 -2.58
C PHE A 219 7.50 8.07 -2.84
N ALA A 220 8.21 6.96 -3.07
CA ALA A 220 7.59 5.65 -3.27
C ALA A 220 6.75 5.22 -2.06
N TYR A 221 7.25 5.46 -0.84
CA TYR A 221 6.53 5.21 0.40
C TYR A 221 5.26 6.08 0.47
N TYR A 222 5.38 7.38 0.25
CA TYR A 222 4.26 8.30 0.23
C TYR A 222 3.15 7.82 -0.71
N PHE A 223 3.49 7.50 -1.96
CA PHE A 223 2.53 7.01 -2.95
C PHE A 223 1.90 5.67 -2.52
N SER A 224 2.72 4.70 -2.09
CA SER A 224 2.24 3.36 -1.73
C SER A 224 1.23 3.33 -0.58
N THR A 225 1.32 4.29 0.35
CA THR A 225 0.41 4.39 1.50
C THR A 225 -0.94 5.01 1.16
N LYS A 226 -1.07 5.70 0.02
CA LYS A 226 -2.34 6.31 -0.40
C LYS A 226 -3.24 5.28 -1.08
N ARG A 227 -3.96 4.52 -0.25
CA ARG A 227 -4.92 3.49 -0.67
C ARG A 227 -6.18 4.04 -1.32
N HIS A 228 -6.54 5.29 -1.00
CA HIS A 228 -7.72 5.97 -1.51
C HIS A 228 -7.35 7.36 -1.99
N VAL A 229 -7.91 7.75 -3.13
CA VAL A 229 -7.74 9.09 -3.72
C VAL A 229 -9.10 9.67 -4.04
N ALA A 230 -9.31 10.94 -3.67
CA ALA A 230 -10.63 11.56 -3.73
C ALA A 230 -11.10 11.84 -5.16
N THR A 231 -10.18 12.19 -6.07
CA THR A 231 -10.50 12.67 -7.42
C THR A 231 -9.86 11.81 -8.50
N VAL A 232 -10.54 11.72 -9.66
CA VAL A 232 -10.00 11.04 -10.86
C VAL A 232 -8.69 11.66 -11.34
N ARG A 233 -8.51 12.98 -11.19
CA ARG A 233 -7.24 13.68 -11.44
C ARG A 233 -6.11 13.10 -10.59
N SER A 234 -6.34 12.96 -9.29
CA SER A 234 -5.33 12.41 -8.37
C SER A 234 -5.05 10.94 -8.68
N ALA A 235 -6.08 10.16 -9.00
CA ALA A 235 -5.94 8.77 -9.42
C ALA A 235 -5.08 8.64 -10.68
N TYR A 236 -5.28 9.50 -11.68
CA TYR A 236 -4.50 9.50 -12.91
C TYR A 236 -3.01 9.78 -12.65
N TYR A 237 -2.68 10.88 -11.97
CA TYR A 237 -1.29 11.21 -11.70
C TYR A 237 -0.62 10.20 -10.76
N LEU A 238 -1.34 9.66 -9.78
CA LEU A 238 -0.83 8.60 -8.93
C LEU A 238 -0.51 7.33 -9.74
N THR A 239 -1.35 6.98 -10.72
CA THR A 239 -1.08 5.86 -11.64
C THR A 239 0.18 6.10 -12.46
N LYS A 240 0.39 7.33 -12.97
CA LYS A 240 1.63 7.69 -13.67
C LYS A 240 2.86 7.54 -12.77
N ALA A 241 2.78 8.00 -11.52
CA ALA A 241 3.86 7.84 -10.56
C ALA A 241 4.21 6.37 -10.32
N TYR A 242 3.21 5.49 -10.16
CA TYR A 242 3.45 4.05 -10.03
C TYR A 242 4.14 3.44 -11.24
N LYS A 243 3.76 3.85 -12.46
CA LYS A 243 4.41 3.38 -13.69
C LYS A 243 5.85 3.84 -13.78
N LEU A 244 6.13 5.10 -13.49
CA LEU A 244 7.50 5.64 -13.48
C LEU A 244 8.38 4.91 -12.48
N LEU A 245 7.86 4.65 -11.27
CA LEU A 245 8.57 3.86 -10.24
C LEU A 245 8.65 2.36 -10.55
N SER A 246 8.00 1.89 -11.61
CA SER A 246 8.00 0.49 -12.03
C SER A 246 8.70 0.27 -13.38
N ASP A 247 9.20 1.34 -14.00
CA ASP A 247 9.84 1.31 -15.31
C ASP A 247 11.32 0.89 -15.17
N PRO A 248 11.78 -0.17 -15.84
CA PRO A 248 13.16 -0.64 -15.75
C PRO A 248 14.19 0.35 -16.32
N ARG A 249 13.76 1.39 -17.05
CA ARG A 249 14.63 2.50 -17.50
C ARG A 249 15.06 3.40 -16.33
N HIS A 250 14.39 3.31 -15.18
CA HIS A 250 14.62 4.14 -14.01
C HIS A 250 15.07 3.29 -12.80
N ALA A 251 15.31 3.94 -11.67
CA ALA A 251 15.49 3.23 -10.40
C ALA A 251 14.13 2.72 -9.91
N VAL A 252 14.05 1.43 -9.58
CA VAL A 252 12.79 0.73 -9.29
C VAL A 252 12.78 0.27 -7.83
N PRO A 253 11.92 0.85 -6.97
CA PRO A 253 11.75 0.38 -5.61
C PRO A 253 11.12 -1.01 -5.55
N VAL A 254 11.68 -1.87 -4.70
CA VAL A 254 11.16 -3.22 -4.48
C VAL A 254 10.04 -3.21 -3.43
N VAL A 255 8.97 -3.93 -3.75
CA VAL A 255 7.83 -4.17 -2.88
C VAL A 255 7.89 -5.60 -2.36
N VAL A 256 7.90 -5.76 -1.03
CA VAL A 256 7.83 -7.06 -0.36
C VAL A 256 6.51 -7.18 0.38
N SER A 257 5.66 -8.10 -0.09
CA SER A 257 4.32 -8.33 0.46
C SER A 257 4.15 -9.74 0.99
N ARG A 258 3.61 -9.90 2.20
CA ARG A 258 3.18 -11.22 2.69
C ARG A 258 1.88 -11.61 1.99
N ILE A 259 1.88 -12.73 1.28
CA ILE A 259 0.69 -13.28 0.60
C ILE A 259 0.09 -14.47 1.35
N SER A 260 0.85 -15.10 2.26
CA SER A 260 0.30 -16.06 3.20
C SER A 260 -0.53 -15.38 4.29
N PRO A 261 -1.37 -16.14 5.03
CA PRO A 261 -1.98 -15.65 6.25
C PRO A 261 -0.96 -15.09 7.25
N ALA A 262 -1.44 -14.19 8.11
CA ALA A 262 -0.62 -13.62 9.18
C ALA A 262 -0.31 -14.63 10.30
N TRP A 263 -1.01 -15.76 10.34
CA TRP A 263 -0.81 -16.81 11.31
C TRP A 263 -0.13 -18.03 10.69
N ILE A 264 0.63 -18.73 11.52
CA ILE A 264 1.40 -19.92 11.18
C ILE A 264 0.95 -21.05 12.09
N SER A 265 0.61 -22.18 11.50
CA SER A 265 0.10 -23.37 12.16
C SER A 265 0.61 -24.63 11.45
N PRO A 266 0.38 -25.84 11.99
CA PRO A 266 0.70 -27.08 11.26
C PRO A 266 0.07 -27.16 9.86
N ASP A 267 -1.16 -26.66 9.70
CA ASP A 267 -1.89 -26.65 8.42
C ASP A 267 -1.44 -25.52 7.48
N SER A 268 -0.71 -24.53 7.99
CA SER A 268 -0.16 -23.41 7.22
C SER A 268 1.25 -23.10 7.74
N PRO A 269 2.23 -23.98 7.43
CA PRO A 269 3.53 -24.00 8.11
C PRO A 269 4.52 -22.98 7.56
N SER A 270 4.20 -22.28 6.49
CA SER A 270 5.14 -21.44 5.76
C SER A 270 4.66 -20.01 5.63
N VAL A 271 5.61 -19.08 5.60
CA VAL A 271 5.38 -17.70 5.20
C VAL A 271 5.64 -17.60 3.71
N LEU A 272 4.66 -17.08 2.96
CA LEU A 272 4.81 -16.78 1.54
C LEU A 272 4.92 -15.28 1.36
N VAL A 273 5.95 -14.86 0.63
CA VAL A 273 6.23 -13.47 0.32
C VAL A 273 6.27 -13.28 -1.19
N SER A 274 5.68 -12.21 -1.68
CA SER A 274 5.77 -11.77 -3.08
C SER A 274 6.70 -10.57 -3.17
N ILE A 275 7.57 -10.59 -4.18
CA ILE A 275 8.59 -9.59 -4.45
C ILE A 275 8.36 -9.05 -5.86
N THR A 276 7.93 -7.80 -5.93
CA THR A 276 7.49 -7.15 -7.17
C THR A 276 7.93 -5.69 -7.20
N ASN A 277 7.65 -4.99 -8.30
CA ASN A 277 7.61 -3.53 -8.29
C ASN A 277 6.26 -3.02 -7.72
N LEU A 278 6.07 -1.70 -7.68
CA LEU A 278 4.83 -1.07 -7.20
C LEU A 278 3.59 -1.47 -8.00
N MET A 279 3.75 -1.73 -9.30
CA MET A 279 2.66 -2.20 -10.17
C MET A 279 2.33 -3.69 -9.99
N GLY A 280 3.07 -4.42 -9.14
CA GLY A 280 2.85 -5.85 -8.90
C GLY A 280 3.47 -6.76 -9.96
N TYR A 281 4.32 -6.23 -10.85
CA TYR A 281 5.03 -7.04 -11.84
C TYR A 281 6.30 -7.67 -11.24
N PRO A 282 6.67 -8.88 -11.66
CA PRO A 282 7.95 -9.50 -11.28
C PRO A 282 9.14 -8.63 -11.68
N ILE A 283 10.18 -8.62 -10.85
CA ILE A 283 11.39 -7.80 -11.03
C ILE A 283 12.67 -8.63 -11.27
N GLY A 284 12.50 -9.84 -11.79
CA GLY A 284 13.59 -10.79 -12.02
C GLY A 284 13.84 -11.73 -10.83
N GLU A 285 14.80 -12.64 -11.02
CA GLU A 285 15.15 -13.64 -10.01
C GLU A 285 15.95 -13.04 -8.86
N MET A 286 15.58 -13.39 -7.63
CA MET A 286 16.16 -12.88 -6.39
C MET A 286 16.67 -14.02 -5.51
N SER A 287 17.78 -13.79 -4.82
CA SER A 287 18.15 -14.53 -3.62
C SER A 287 17.62 -13.80 -2.40
N VAL A 288 16.62 -14.40 -1.76
CA VAL A 288 15.90 -13.81 -0.62
C VAL A 288 16.34 -14.50 0.66
N VAL A 289 16.73 -13.72 1.66
CA VAL A 289 17.27 -14.22 2.93
C VAL A 289 16.44 -13.66 4.09
N ALA A 290 15.94 -14.54 4.95
CA ALA A 290 15.49 -14.18 6.29
C ALA A 290 16.70 -14.06 7.21
N GLU A 291 17.19 -12.83 7.36
CA GLU A 291 18.34 -12.50 8.22
C GLU A 291 18.06 -12.87 9.67
N SER A 292 16.85 -12.56 10.13
CA SER A 292 16.37 -13.00 11.43
C SER A 292 14.85 -13.17 11.47
N ALA A 293 14.37 -14.06 12.33
CA ALA A 293 13.01 -14.02 12.85
C ALA A 293 13.06 -13.84 14.36
N LYS A 294 12.62 -12.68 14.84
CA LYS A 294 12.72 -12.26 16.23
C LYS A 294 11.35 -12.30 16.90
N ARG A 295 11.24 -13.02 18.03
CA ARG A 295 10.04 -13.01 18.86
C ARG A 295 9.86 -11.64 19.49
N LYS A 296 8.68 -11.04 19.35
CA LYS A 296 8.40 -9.67 19.83
C LYS A 296 8.41 -9.52 21.34
N GLU A 297 8.09 -10.59 22.07
CA GLU A 297 7.96 -10.57 23.53
C GLU A 297 9.30 -10.41 24.25
N ASP A 298 10.32 -11.16 23.84
CA ASP A 298 11.61 -11.26 24.54
C ASP A 298 12.82 -11.06 23.63
N GLY A 299 12.59 -10.88 22.33
CA GLY A 299 13.64 -10.65 21.36
C GLY A 299 14.44 -11.87 20.95
N VAL A 300 14.01 -13.08 21.33
CA VAL A 300 14.69 -14.33 20.95
C VAL A 300 14.62 -14.53 19.43
N ILE A 301 15.77 -14.82 18.82
CA ILE A 301 15.89 -15.11 17.39
C ILE A 301 15.70 -16.61 17.18
N VAL A 302 14.70 -16.98 16.38
CA VAL A 302 14.34 -18.39 16.10
C VAL A 302 14.77 -18.86 14.72
N ILE A 303 15.04 -17.92 13.80
CA ILE A 303 15.62 -18.16 12.48
C ILE A 303 16.76 -17.17 12.31
N SER A 304 17.89 -17.62 11.74
CA SER A 304 19.01 -16.75 11.37
C SER A 304 19.55 -17.14 10.00
N LYS A 305 19.67 -16.17 9.11
CA LYS A 305 20.25 -16.30 7.75
C LYS A 305 19.68 -17.46 6.93
N GLN A 306 18.37 -17.66 6.99
CA GLN A 306 17.71 -18.72 6.23
C GLN A 306 17.30 -18.21 4.85
N LYS A 307 17.78 -18.88 3.80
CA LYS A 307 17.33 -18.59 2.43
C LYS A 307 15.89 -19.05 2.22
N LEU A 308 15.10 -18.23 1.54
CA LEU A 308 13.77 -18.60 1.10
C LEU A 308 13.85 -19.38 -0.22
N VAL A 309 12.86 -20.24 -0.44
CA VAL A 309 12.77 -21.10 -1.63
C VAL A 309 11.81 -20.45 -2.64
N PRO A 310 12.25 -20.16 -3.88
CA PRO A 310 11.34 -19.65 -4.91
C PRO A 310 10.30 -20.71 -5.27
N LYS A 311 9.05 -20.30 -5.46
CA LYS A 311 7.99 -21.19 -5.95
C LYS A 311 8.19 -21.43 -7.44
N ALA A 312 8.24 -22.69 -7.85
CA ALA A 312 8.45 -23.07 -9.26
C ALA A 312 7.39 -22.51 -10.23
N SER A 313 6.17 -22.26 -9.75
CA SER A 313 5.08 -21.71 -10.55
C SER A 313 5.13 -20.19 -10.73
N ASP A 314 5.85 -19.47 -9.86
CA ASP A 314 5.90 -18.01 -9.85
C ASP A 314 7.19 -17.52 -9.18
N PHE A 315 8.13 -17.03 -10.00
CA PHE A 315 9.44 -16.53 -9.55
C PHE A 315 9.37 -15.22 -8.74
N SER A 316 8.20 -14.58 -8.66
CA SER A 316 7.99 -13.46 -7.74
C SER A 316 7.67 -13.93 -6.31
N VAL A 317 7.37 -15.22 -6.11
CA VAL A 317 6.93 -15.76 -4.82
C VAL A 317 8.01 -16.62 -4.18
N TYR A 318 8.28 -16.34 -2.91
CA TYR A 318 9.29 -17.01 -2.10
C TYR A 318 8.66 -17.57 -0.82
N GLU A 319 9.07 -18.78 -0.48
CA GLU A 319 8.59 -19.51 0.68
C GLU A 319 9.65 -19.57 1.77
N LEU A 320 9.26 -19.18 2.98
CA LEU A 320 9.99 -19.44 4.21
C LEU A 320 9.25 -20.52 5.00
N PRO A 321 9.73 -21.78 5.00
CA PRO A 321 9.28 -22.76 5.97
C PRO A 321 9.59 -22.23 7.38
N PHE A 322 8.54 -21.98 8.17
CA PHE A 322 8.66 -21.27 9.44
C PHE A 322 8.16 -22.09 10.62
N TYR A 323 7.18 -22.96 10.40
CA TYR A 323 6.65 -23.81 11.45
C TYR A 323 7.60 -24.98 11.73
N ASN A 324 8.01 -25.09 12.99
CA ASN A 324 8.80 -26.20 13.51
C ASN A 324 8.42 -26.39 14.99
N THR A 325 8.40 -27.63 15.47
CA THR A 325 8.24 -27.99 16.90
C THR A 325 9.13 -27.20 17.87
N LYS A 326 10.25 -26.63 17.39
CA LYS A 326 11.17 -25.80 18.18
C LYS A 326 10.81 -24.32 18.26
N ILE A 327 9.84 -23.85 17.49
CA ILE A 327 9.46 -22.43 17.42
C ILE A 327 8.19 -22.25 18.26
N PRO A 328 8.28 -21.62 19.45
CA PRO A 328 7.13 -21.48 20.33
C PRO A 328 6.04 -20.59 19.71
N ARG A 329 4.82 -20.70 20.22
CA ARG A 329 3.75 -19.73 19.91
C ARG A 329 4.21 -18.30 20.22
N GLY A 330 3.71 -17.33 19.47
CA GLY A 330 4.03 -15.92 19.72
C GLY A 330 3.95 -15.06 18.48
N LEU A 331 4.22 -13.77 18.65
CA LEU A 331 4.35 -12.81 17.57
C LEU A 331 5.82 -12.68 17.19
N TYR A 332 6.11 -12.70 15.90
CA TYR A 332 7.46 -12.62 15.35
C TYR A 332 7.55 -11.53 14.30
N THR A 333 8.70 -10.86 14.27
CA THR A 333 9.11 -9.97 13.18
C THR A 333 10.23 -10.65 12.41
N ILE A 334 10.03 -10.84 11.11
CA ILE A 334 11.00 -11.42 10.18
C ILE A 334 11.66 -10.29 9.42
N HIS A 335 12.99 -10.23 9.46
CA HIS A 335 13.79 -9.28 8.69
C HIS A 335 14.30 -9.96 7.41
N LEU A 336 14.03 -9.36 6.26
CA LEU A 336 14.39 -9.88 4.95
C LEU A 336 15.39 -8.97 4.24
N THR A 337 16.34 -9.61 3.56
CA THR A 337 17.27 -8.98 2.61
C THR A 337 17.14 -9.64 1.25
N LEU A 338 17.19 -8.82 0.20
CA LEU A 338 17.02 -9.22 -1.19
C LEU A 338 18.33 -9.01 -1.95
N ASN A 339 18.74 -9.99 -2.74
CA ASN A 339 19.92 -9.89 -3.58
C ASN A 339 19.55 -10.29 -5.01
N PRO A 340 19.56 -9.37 -5.99
CA PRO A 340 19.31 -9.71 -7.39
C PRO A 340 20.32 -10.74 -7.90
N VAL A 341 19.85 -11.81 -8.54
CA VAL A 341 20.73 -12.85 -9.11
C VAL A 341 21.43 -12.34 -10.37
N ARG A 342 20.75 -11.46 -11.12
CA ARG A 342 21.27 -10.80 -12.31
C ARG A 342 21.08 -9.30 -12.17
N ASN A 343 22.02 -8.53 -12.70
CA ASN A 343 22.00 -7.07 -12.63
C ASN A 343 21.11 -6.49 -13.76
N GLU A 344 19.83 -6.86 -13.78
CA GLU A 344 18.92 -6.56 -14.89
C GLU A 344 18.09 -5.26 -14.69
N ALA A 345 18.13 -4.64 -13.50
CA ALA A 345 17.48 -3.36 -13.22
C ALA A 345 18.18 -2.60 -12.08
N LYS A 346 18.09 -1.26 -12.06
CA LYS A 346 18.53 -0.41 -10.92
C LYS A 346 17.54 -0.53 -9.77
N LEU A 347 17.50 -1.68 -9.13
CA LEU A 347 16.60 -1.95 -8.02
C LEU A 347 17.07 -1.23 -6.76
N ILE A 348 16.14 -0.63 -6.02
CA ILE A 348 16.41 0.07 -4.77
C ILE A 348 15.53 -0.44 -3.64
N GLY A 349 15.96 -0.19 -2.39
CA GLY A 349 15.26 -0.71 -1.22
C GLY A 349 15.30 -2.23 -1.15
N LEU A 350 16.51 -2.80 -1.21
CA LEU A 350 16.75 -4.25 -1.16
C LEU A 350 16.94 -4.80 0.28
N ASN A 351 16.98 -3.91 1.26
CA ASN A 351 17.27 -4.21 2.67
C ASN A 351 16.13 -3.72 3.57
N ASP A 352 16.22 -4.08 4.85
CA ASP A 352 15.36 -3.57 5.92
C ASP A 352 13.86 -3.88 5.77
N HIS A 353 13.51 -4.90 4.99
CA HIS A 353 12.12 -5.35 4.89
C HIS A 353 11.72 -6.14 6.13
N THR A 354 10.53 -5.84 6.67
CA THR A 354 9.99 -6.54 7.84
C THR A 354 8.66 -7.20 7.55
N ILE A 355 8.45 -8.43 8.04
CA ILE A 355 7.16 -9.12 7.97
C ILE A 355 6.76 -9.59 9.35
N GLU A 356 5.54 -9.30 9.75
CA GLU A 356 5.00 -9.77 11.02
C GLU A 356 4.21 -11.07 10.85
N VAL A 357 4.39 -12.02 11.75
CA VAL A 357 3.63 -13.28 11.76
C VAL A 357 3.30 -13.71 13.19
N LYS A 358 2.22 -14.49 13.34
CA LYS A 358 1.77 -15.07 14.60
C LYS A 358 1.84 -16.59 14.53
N VAL A 359 2.75 -17.19 15.28
CA VAL A 359 2.75 -18.65 15.46
C VAL A 359 1.64 -19.00 16.45
N THR A 360 0.68 -19.80 16.00
CA THR A 360 -0.41 -20.32 16.82
C THR A 360 -0.13 -21.74 17.24
N SER A 361 -0.62 -22.14 18.40
CA SER A 361 -0.61 -23.52 18.87
C SER A 361 -2.01 -23.99 19.21
N GLU A 362 -2.14 -25.32 19.28
CA GLU A 362 -3.35 -26.00 19.71
C GLU A 362 -3.32 -26.16 21.23
N ALA A 363 -4.42 -25.78 21.89
CA ALA A 363 -4.56 -25.91 23.33
C ALA A 363 -5.14 -27.29 23.70
N VAL A 364 -4.54 -27.94 24.68
CA VAL A 364 -5.03 -29.20 25.27
C VAL A 364 -5.47 -28.92 26.70
N ILE A 365 -6.67 -29.37 27.05
CA ILE A 365 -7.15 -29.32 28.43
C ILE A 365 -6.70 -30.59 29.14
N GLU A 366 -6.02 -30.45 30.26
CA GLU A 366 -5.62 -31.56 31.12
C GLU A 366 -6.09 -31.35 32.56
N ASN A 367 -6.08 -32.43 33.35
CA ASN A 367 -6.39 -32.39 34.79
C ASN A 367 -7.71 -31.67 35.08
N ALA A 368 -8.68 -31.80 34.17
CA ALA A 368 -9.99 -31.21 34.33
C ALA A 368 -10.82 -32.01 35.34
N GLU A 369 -11.40 -31.33 36.32
CA GLU A 369 -12.21 -31.94 37.35
C GLU A 369 -13.35 -31.00 37.78
N VAL A 370 -14.49 -31.59 38.11
CA VAL A 370 -15.61 -30.92 38.77
C VAL A 370 -15.77 -31.54 40.14
N ASN A 371 -15.57 -30.71 41.16
CA ASN A 371 -15.64 -31.08 42.56
C ASN A 371 -16.92 -30.53 43.17
N LEU A 372 -17.64 -31.39 43.90
CA LEU A 372 -18.71 -30.97 44.81
C LEU A 372 -18.15 -31.00 46.23
N VAL A 373 -18.22 -29.86 46.91
CA VAL A 373 -17.67 -29.67 48.26
C VAL A 373 -18.77 -29.18 49.19
N ASP A 374 -18.93 -29.83 50.33
CA ASP A 374 -19.85 -29.40 51.39
C ASP A 374 -19.33 -28.12 52.05
N ARG A 375 -20.21 -27.15 52.30
CA ARG A 375 -19.89 -25.86 52.92
C ARG A 375 -19.53 -26.00 54.40
N ASP A 376 -20.12 -26.97 55.09
CA ASP A 376 -20.07 -27.08 56.54
C ASP A 376 -19.11 -28.17 57.02
N HIS A 377 -18.58 -29.00 56.12
CA HIS A 377 -17.66 -30.10 56.46
C HIS A 377 -16.41 -30.08 55.58
N SER A 378 -15.22 -30.11 56.20
CA SER A 378 -13.93 -30.36 55.53
C SER A 378 -13.75 -31.85 55.12
N GLY A 379 -14.86 -32.55 54.84
CA GLY A 379 -14.93 -33.97 54.51
C GLY A 379 -14.79 -34.28 53.02
N GLN A 380 -14.92 -35.56 52.66
CA GLN A 380 -14.62 -36.11 51.32
C GLN A 380 -15.17 -35.27 50.16
N VAL A 381 -14.27 -34.75 49.33
CA VAL A 381 -14.58 -34.06 48.07
C VAL A 381 -15.03 -35.10 47.04
N LYS A 382 -16.25 -34.95 46.49
CA LYS A 382 -16.69 -35.78 45.36
C LYS A 382 -16.08 -35.21 44.07
N THR A 383 -14.96 -35.77 43.66
CA THR A 383 -14.22 -35.39 42.45
C THR A 383 -14.69 -36.16 41.22
N ASN A 384 -15.15 -35.45 40.20
CA ASN A 384 -15.51 -36.02 38.90
C ASN A 384 -14.48 -35.57 37.86
N LYS A 385 -13.67 -36.50 37.35
CA LYS A 385 -12.69 -36.20 36.30
C LYS A 385 -13.37 -35.96 34.96
N LEU A 386 -12.89 -34.96 34.24
CA LEU A 386 -13.31 -34.59 32.90
C LEU A 386 -12.17 -34.82 31.91
N SER A 387 -12.50 -35.31 30.72
CA SER A 387 -11.54 -35.45 29.62
C SER A 387 -12.11 -34.78 28.38
N TYR A 388 -11.55 -33.66 27.96
CA TYR A 388 -11.99 -33.01 26.71
C TYR A 388 -11.67 -33.92 25.50
N PRO A 389 -12.57 -34.06 24.50
CA PRO A 389 -13.84 -33.36 24.30
C PRO A 389 -15.09 -34.09 24.86
N THR A 390 -14.93 -35.04 25.77
CA THR A 390 -16.04 -35.81 26.36
C THR A 390 -16.76 -35.07 27.48
N THR A 391 -18.01 -35.47 27.74
CA THR A 391 -18.86 -34.95 28.83
C THR A 391 -19.04 -35.99 29.92
N LEU A 392 -19.38 -35.57 31.15
CA LEU A 392 -19.83 -36.51 32.18
C LEU A 392 -21.12 -37.22 31.72
N THR A 393 -21.16 -38.53 31.93
CA THR A 393 -22.35 -39.37 31.65
C THR A 393 -23.45 -39.14 32.68
N ASP A 394 -23.08 -38.96 33.94
CA ASP A 394 -24.03 -38.81 35.04
C ASP A 394 -24.36 -37.33 35.30
N LYS A 395 -25.65 -37.08 35.58
CA LYS A 395 -26.10 -35.77 36.05
C LYS A 395 -25.62 -35.57 37.49
N MET A 396 -25.04 -34.42 37.76
CA MET A 396 -24.69 -34.01 39.12
C MET A 396 -25.88 -33.29 39.75
N GLU A 397 -26.33 -33.80 40.90
CA GLU A 397 -27.30 -33.12 41.75
C GLU A 397 -26.53 -32.26 42.76
N ILE A 398 -26.96 -31.00 42.91
CA ILE A 398 -26.30 -29.99 43.73
C ILE A 398 -27.39 -29.31 44.58
N ASP A 399 -27.15 -29.19 45.87
CA ASP A 399 -28.02 -28.48 46.82
C ASP A 399 -27.37 -27.21 47.38
N TYR A 400 -28.07 -26.53 48.30
CA TYR A 400 -27.62 -25.26 48.88
C TYR A 400 -26.50 -25.40 49.93
N HIS A 401 -26.22 -26.61 50.39
CA HIS A 401 -25.11 -26.93 51.29
C HIS A 401 -23.82 -27.23 50.54
N GLN A 402 -23.87 -27.34 49.21
CA GLN A 402 -22.71 -27.66 48.39
C GLN A 402 -22.19 -26.44 47.62
N LYS A 403 -20.92 -26.52 47.21
CA LYS A 403 -20.26 -25.61 46.27
C LYS A 403 -19.73 -26.40 45.10
N VAL A 404 -19.75 -25.78 43.92
CA VAL A 404 -19.16 -26.36 42.71
C VAL A 404 -17.79 -25.73 42.47
N ILE A 405 -16.76 -26.56 42.42
CA ILE A 405 -15.41 -26.12 42.08
C ILE A 405 -14.98 -26.83 40.80
N VAL A 406 -14.79 -26.06 39.74
CA VAL A 406 -14.22 -26.56 38.48
C VAL A 406 -12.75 -26.20 38.43
N LYS A 407 -11.90 -27.19 38.18
CA LYS A 407 -10.47 -27.00 37.97
C LYS A 407 -10.02 -27.64 36.66
N PHE A 408 -9.04 -27.04 36.01
CA PHE A 408 -8.38 -27.60 34.83
C PHE A 408 -7.07 -26.87 34.57
N GLN A 409 -6.22 -27.45 33.73
CA GLN A 409 -5.04 -26.78 33.20
C GLN A 409 -5.12 -26.77 31.68
N ILE A 410 -4.51 -25.76 31.08
CA ILE A 410 -4.41 -25.63 29.63
C ILE A 410 -2.94 -25.75 29.26
N LYS A 411 -2.60 -26.67 28.36
CA LYS A 411 -1.26 -26.85 27.81
C LYS A 411 -1.21 -26.58 26.33
N ASP A 412 -0.03 -26.17 25.89
CA ASP A 412 0.34 -26.18 24.49
C ASP A 412 0.58 -27.62 24.04
N LYS A 413 -0.13 -28.06 23.01
CA LYS A 413 0.02 -29.42 22.46
C LYS A 413 1.45 -29.70 21.99
N GLN A 414 2.18 -28.66 21.57
CA GLN A 414 3.48 -28.81 20.94
C GLN A 414 4.62 -28.70 21.94
N THR A 415 4.58 -27.67 22.81
CA THR A 415 5.66 -27.43 23.78
C THR A 415 5.41 -28.11 25.13
N ASN A 416 4.19 -28.61 25.39
CA ASN A 416 3.71 -29.06 26.70
C ASN A 416 3.77 -28.00 27.81
N GLU A 417 4.05 -26.75 27.46
CA GLU A 417 4.06 -25.63 28.41
C GLU A 417 2.64 -25.20 28.73
N TYR A 418 2.42 -24.76 29.97
CA TYR A 418 1.13 -24.24 30.39
C TYR A 418 0.79 -22.93 29.66
N ILE A 419 -0.47 -22.81 29.24
CA ILE A 419 -1.01 -21.63 28.56
C ILE A 419 -1.78 -20.80 29.57
N ARG A 420 -1.41 -19.52 29.66
CA ARG A 420 -2.25 -18.51 30.28
C ARG A 420 -3.11 -17.84 29.20
N THR A 421 -4.42 -18.05 29.28
CA THR A 421 -5.41 -17.33 28.47
C THR A 421 -5.65 -15.92 29.00
N GLN A 422 -6.05 -15.01 28.11
CA GLN A 422 -6.42 -13.65 28.49
C GLN A 422 -7.68 -13.63 29.37
N GLN A 423 -8.65 -14.47 29.04
CA GLN A 423 -9.88 -14.67 29.80
C GLN A 423 -10.30 -16.13 29.71
N CYS A 424 -10.87 -16.65 30.80
CA CYS A 424 -11.43 -17.98 30.86
C CYS A 424 -12.72 -17.95 31.68
N PHE A 425 -13.78 -18.56 31.16
CA PHE A 425 -15.10 -18.45 31.76
C PHE A 425 -15.74 -19.83 31.95
N LEU A 426 -16.46 -19.99 33.06
CA LEU A 426 -17.35 -21.12 33.30
C LEU A 426 -18.79 -20.64 33.10
N ARG A 427 -19.50 -21.24 32.14
CA ARG A 427 -20.88 -20.88 31.79
C ARG A 427 -21.86 -21.96 32.24
N PHE A 428 -22.89 -21.55 32.98
CA PHE A 428 -24.06 -22.36 33.29
C PHE A 428 -25.23 -21.90 32.42
N THR A 429 -25.84 -22.81 31.67
CA THR A 429 -26.99 -22.52 30.81
C THR A 429 -28.18 -23.34 31.28
N ASN A 430 -29.28 -22.67 31.65
CA ASN A 430 -30.55 -23.35 31.93
C ASN A 430 -31.17 -23.83 30.61
N LYS A 431 -31.31 -25.15 30.44
CA LYS A 431 -31.81 -25.74 29.19
C LYS A 431 -33.27 -25.38 28.86
N GLN A 432 -34.10 -25.08 29.86
CA GLN A 432 -35.51 -24.74 29.65
C GLN A 432 -35.68 -23.27 29.30
N SER A 433 -35.09 -22.37 30.10
CA SER A 433 -35.26 -20.92 29.93
C SER A 433 -34.22 -20.26 29.04
N GLN A 434 -33.17 -20.99 28.63
CA GLN A 434 -32.00 -20.49 27.88
C GLN A 434 -31.26 -19.32 28.57
N LYS A 435 -31.47 -19.14 29.88
CA LYS A 435 -30.76 -18.12 30.67
C LYS A 435 -29.36 -18.62 31.00
N GLU A 436 -28.39 -17.71 30.97
CA GLU A 436 -26.99 -18.01 31.21
C GLU A 436 -26.45 -17.24 32.41
N ILE A 437 -25.58 -17.89 33.17
CA ILE A 437 -24.76 -17.26 34.22
C ILE A 437 -23.31 -17.62 33.94
N VAL A 438 -22.42 -16.64 34.03
CA VAL A 438 -21.00 -16.78 33.68
C VAL A 438 -20.14 -16.41 34.88
N TYR A 439 -19.21 -17.29 35.23
CA TYR A 439 -18.21 -17.09 36.27
C TYR A 439 -16.83 -16.99 35.64
N LEU A 440 -15.97 -16.13 36.19
CA LEU A 440 -14.56 -16.05 35.79
C LEU A 440 -13.79 -17.23 36.38
N ALA A 441 -12.99 -17.92 35.54
CA ALA A 441 -12.03 -18.91 36.00
C ALA A 441 -10.67 -18.24 36.20
N GLU A 442 -10.20 -18.21 37.43
CA GLU A 442 -8.94 -17.57 37.81
C GLU A 442 -7.79 -18.58 37.78
N VAL A 443 -6.61 -18.14 37.38
CA VAL A 443 -5.41 -18.98 37.37
C VAL A 443 -4.70 -18.91 38.72
N GLY A 444 -4.60 -20.06 39.40
CA GLY A 444 -3.90 -20.22 40.67
C GLY A 444 -2.47 -20.77 40.51
N ALA A 445 -1.94 -21.32 41.60
CA ALA A 445 -0.63 -22.00 41.59
C ALA A 445 -0.59 -23.14 40.55
N ASN A 446 0.60 -23.43 40.02
CA ASN A 446 0.84 -24.46 38.99
C ASN A 446 -0.01 -24.29 37.72
N SER A 447 -0.39 -23.06 37.37
CA SER A 447 -1.21 -22.77 36.17
C SER A 447 -2.56 -23.48 36.14
N GLN A 448 -3.10 -23.85 37.30
CA GLN A 448 -4.43 -24.45 37.43
C GLN A 448 -5.49 -23.35 37.45
N TYR A 449 -6.39 -23.40 36.47
CA TYR A 449 -7.60 -22.59 36.47
C TYR A 449 -8.58 -23.12 37.49
N LYS A 450 -9.25 -22.23 38.23
CA LYS A 450 -10.29 -22.55 39.20
C LYS A 450 -11.47 -21.58 39.03
N ALA A 451 -12.68 -22.12 38.97
CA ALA A 451 -13.93 -21.38 39.15
C ALA A 451 -14.71 -21.99 40.31
N GLU A 452 -15.22 -21.16 41.21
CA GLU A 452 -16.01 -21.57 42.38
C GLU A 452 -17.40 -20.91 42.30
N VAL A 453 -18.45 -21.71 42.49
CA VAL A 453 -19.86 -21.33 42.40
C VAL A 453 -20.61 -21.73 43.64
#